data_AF-A0A7S2IZM8-F1
#
_entry.id   AF-A0A7S2IZM8-F1
#
_cell.length_a   1.000
_cell.length_b   1.000
_cell.length_c   1.000
_cell.angle_alpha   90.00
_cell.angle_beta   90.00
_cell.angle_gamma   90.00
#
_symmetry.space_group_name_H-M   'P 1'
#
loop_
_entity.id
_entity.type
_entity.pdbx_description
1 polymer ?
#
loop_
_entity_poly.entity_id
_entity_poly.type
_entity_poly.pdbx_seq_one_letter_code
_entity_poly.pdbx_strand_id
1 'polypeptide(L)'
;GGFGVLHTRLGVDFECFASPLNCRFERYCSAFADTDAPFGSFGSFFHFHPKEGSYEANPPFVPDVMLAAVRHAELLLERAEGANRPLSFTFIVPSWEQLAFHNHLLHSKWIRSKPLSIAAE
;
A
#
# COMPACT_ATOMS: atom_id res chain seq x y z
N GLY A 1 -2.22 -2.34 -18.33
CA GLY A 1 -1.29 -1.70 -17.38
C GLY A 1 -1.49 -2.27 -15.99
N GLY A 2 -0.47 -2.20 -15.12
CA GLY A 2 -0.47 -2.84 -13.78
C GLY A 2 -1.71 -2.55 -12.93
N PHE A 3 -2.07 -1.28 -12.76
CA PHE A 3 -3.27 -0.86 -12.03
C PHE A 3 -4.58 -1.48 -12.54
N GLY A 4 -4.72 -1.68 -13.86
CA GLY A 4 -5.93 -2.31 -14.43
C GLY A 4 -6.08 -3.76 -14.02
N VAL A 5 -4.96 -4.49 -13.87
CA VAL A 5 -4.98 -5.87 -13.37
C VAL A 5 -5.35 -5.90 -11.88
N LEU A 6 -4.75 -5.02 -11.08
CA LEU A 6 -5.06 -4.91 -9.65
C LEU A 6 -6.54 -4.58 -9.41
N HIS A 7 -7.09 -3.62 -10.16
CA HIS A 7 -8.50 -3.27 -10.06
C HIS A 7 -9.41 -4.44 -10.43
N THR A 8 -9.21 -5.04 -11.61
CA THR A 8 -10.11 -6.09 -12.12
C THR A 8 -10.00 -7.43 -11.38
N ARG A 9 -8.84 -7.77 -10.83
CA ARG A 9 -8.59 -9.07 -10.18
C ARG A 9 -8.70 -9.01 -8.66
N LEU A 10 -8.35 -7.88 -8.05
CA LEU A 10 -8.23 -7.74 -6.59
C LEU A 10 -9.14 -6.63 -6.02
N GLY A 11 -9.91 -5.94 -6.88
CA GLY A 11 -10.81 -4.86 -6.45
C GLY A 11 -10.07 -3.63 -5.91
N VAL A 12 -8.79 -3.46 -6.23
CA VAL A 12 -8.01 -2.30 -5.80
C VAL A 12 -8.58 -1.03 -6.44
N ASP A 13 -8.92 -0.04 -5.62
CA ASP A 13 -9.49 1.24 -6.05
C ASP A 13 -8.91 2.43 -5.27
N PHE A 14 -7.79 2.21 -4.57
CA PHE A 14 -7.15 3.19 -3.71
C PHE A 14 -5.63 3.00 -3.69
N GLU A 15 -4.88 4.11 -3.79
CA GLU A 15 -3.42 4.15 -3.68
C GLU A 15 -2.99 4.70 -2.32
N CYS A 16 -2.23 3.92 -1.55
CA CYS A 16 -1.69 4.34 -0.25
C CYS A 16 -0.61 5.42 -0.38
N PHE A 17 0.04 5.55 -1.53
CA PHE A 17 1.09 6.54 -1.75
C PHE A 17 0.99 7.11 -3.16
N ALA A 18 0.38 8.28 -3.29
CA ALA A 18 0.27 9.00 -4.55
C ALA A 18 0.31 10.51 -4.32
N SER A 19 0.01 11.25 -5.38
CA SER A 19 -0.16 12.69 -5.45
C SER A 19 -1.24 13.01 -6.49
N PRO A 20 -1.79 14.22 -6.50
CA PRO A 20 -2.75 14.65 -7.53
C PRO A 20 -2.25 14.49 -8.98
N LEU A 21 -0.93 14.44 -9.17
CA LEU A 21 -0.30 14.39 -10.49
C LEU A 21 -0.06 12.96 -11.00
N ASN A 22 -0.04 11.96 -10.12
CA ASN A 22 0.29 10.59 -10.49
C ASN A 22 -0.74 9.54 -10.04
N CYS A 23 -1.79 9.95 -9.30
CA CYS A 23 -2.85 9.05 -8.90
C CYS A 23 -3.58 8.48 -10.11
N ARG A 24 -3.87 7.19 -10.07
CA ARG A 24 -4.70 6.51 -11.06
C ARG A 24 -6.17 6.45 -10.64
N PHE A 25 -6.43 6.34 -9.34
CA PHE A 25 -7.78 6.36 -8.77
C PHE A 25 -8.14 7.73 -8.19
N GLU A 26 -9.44 8.00 -8.03
CA GLU A 26 -9.94 9.25 -7.44
C GLU A 26 -9.67 9.37 -5.93
N ARG A 27 -9.30 8.26 -5.27
CA ARG A 27 -9.04 8.20 -3.84
C ARG A 27 -7.64 7.67 -3.59
N TYR A 28 -6.85 8.44 -2.86
CA TYR A 28 -5.47 8.10 -2.55
C TYR A 28 -5.02 8.78 -1.26
N CYS A 29 -3.93 8.29 -0.68
CA CYS A 29 -3.18 9.00 0.35
C CYS A 29 -2.01 9.75 -0.29
N SER A 30 -1.66 10.91 0.26
CA SER A 30 -0.55 11.75 -0.22
C SER A 30 0.22 12.42 0.92
N ALA A 31 1.35 13.04 0.58
CA ALA A 31 2.24 13.68 1.55
C ALA A 31 1.70 15.01 2.10
N PHE A 32 0.96 15.78 1.28
CA PHE A 32 0.55 17.16 1.59
C PHE A 32 -0.97 17.27 1.61
N ALA A 33 -1.57 16.89 2.74
CA ALA A 33 -3.04 16.87 2.87
C ALA A 33 -3.68 18.25 2.65
N ASP A 34 -2.99 19.32 3.07
CA ASP A 34 -3.44 20.71 2.95
C ASP A 34 -3.59 21.15 1.49
N THR A 35 -2.72 20.69 0.59
CA THR A 35 -2.78 21.02 -0.84
C THR A 35 -3.54 20.00 -1.67
N ASP A 36 -3.49 18.72 -1.27
CA ASP A 36 -3.94 17.62 -2.12
C ASP A 36 -5.38 17.18 -1.83
N ALA A 37 -5.94 17.53 -0.66
CA ALA A 37 -7.31 17.16 -0.29
C ALA A 37 -8.37 17.62 -1.31
N PRO A 38 -8.32 18.84 -1.89
CA PRO A 38 -9.24 19.25 -2.95
C PRO A 38 -9.20 18.37 -4.20
N PHE A 39 -8.14 17.58 -4.38
CA PHE A 39 -7.92 16.69 -5.52
C PHE A 39 -8.10 15.21 -5.17
N GLY A 40 -8.74 14.89 -4.03
CA GLY A 40 -9.10 13.51 -3.67
C GLY A 40 -8.17 12.84 -2.65
N SER A 41 -7.19 13.56 -2.10
CA SER A 41 -6.31 13.00 -1.06
C SER A 41 -7.03 12.78 0.27
N PHE A 42 -6.74 11.64 0.90
CA PHE A 42 -7.13 11.28 2.27
C PHE A 42 -6.03 11.62 3.29
N GLY A 43 -5.01 12.36 2.87
CA GLY A 43 -3.84 12.70 3.67
C GLY A 43 -2.83 11.55 3.74
N SER A 44 -1.99 11.56 4.77
CA SER A 44 -0.91 10.57 4.91
C SER A 44 -1.45 9.16 5.18
N PHE A 45 -0.88 8.16 4.50
CA PHE A 45 -1.17 6.75 4.77
C PHE A 45 -0.99 6.37 6.24
N PHE A 46 0.01 6.94 6.91
CA PHE A 46 0.30 6.68 8.32
C PHE A 46 -0.79 7.18 9.28
N HIS A 47 -1.69 8.05 8.81
CA HIS A 47 -2.86 8.52 9.54
C HIS A 47 -4.17 7.94 9.00
N PHE A 48 -4.11 7.18 7.91
CA PHE A 48 -5.26 6.53 7.28
C PHE A 48 -5.50 5.16 7.91
N HIS A 49 -6.74 4.90 8.37
CA HIS A 49 -7.11 3.73 9.14
C HIS A 49 -8.35 3.00 8.58
N PRO A 50 -8.24 2.41 7.37
CA PRO A 50 -9.34 1.67 6.77
C PRO A 50 -9.69 0.43 7.59
N LYS A 51 -10.98 0.11 7.67
CA LYS A 51 -11.47 -1.10 8.35
C LYS A 51 -11.62 -2.29 7.40
N GLU A 52 -11.71 -2.02 6.10
CA GLU A 52 -11.88 -2.99 5.03
C GLU A 52 -11.45 -2.36 3.70
N GLY A 53 -11.29 -3.18 2.66
CA GLY A 53 -10.99 -2.72 1.30
C GLY A 53 -9.74 -3.36 0.72
N SER A 54 -9.38 -2.95 -0.50
CA SER A 54 -8.23 -3.45 -1.23
C SER A 54 -7.39 -2.29 -1.74
N TYR A 55 -6.11 -2.29 -1.36
CA TYR A 55 -5.24 -1.13 -1.50
C TYR A 55 -3.96 -1.48 -2.26
N GLU A 56 -3.47 -0.56 -3.07
CA GLU A 56 -2.13 -0.60 -3.64
C GLU A 56 -1.18 0.26 -2.79
N ALA A 57 0.04 -0.24 -2.55
CA ALA A 57 1.05 0.49 -1.81
C ALA A 57 2.41 0.45 -2.55
N ASN A 58 2.75 1.59 -3.17
CA ASN A 58 4.07 1.89 -3.71
C ASN A 58 4.73 3.04 -2.92
N PRO A 59 5.25 2.77 -1.70
CA PRO A 59 5.86 3.80 -0.88
C PRO A 59 7.09 4.41 -1.58
N PRO A 60 7.43 5.69 -1.29
CA PRO A 60 8.71 6.26 -1.70
C PRO A 60 9.87 5.34 -1.29
N PHE A 61 10.88 5.20 -2.15
CA PHE A 61 12.01 4.27 -1.96
C PHE A 61 13.03 4.78 -0.93
N VAL A 62 12.52 5.11 0.26
CA VAL A 62 13.26 5.50 1.45
C VAL A 62 13.07 4.37 2.47
N PRO A 63 14.13 3.63 2.87
CA PRO A 63 14.01 2.41 3.65
C PRO A 63 13.14 2.54 4.91
N ASP A 64 13.27 3.64 5.65
CA ASP A 64 12.48 3.88 6.86
C ASP A 64 10.99 4.09 6.58
N VAL A 65 10.65 4.79 5.48
CA VAL A 65 9.27 5.00 5.04
C VAL A 65 8.66 3.68 4.59
N MET A 66 9.41 2.86 3.86
CA MET A 66 8.97 1.54 3.41
C MET A 66 8.72 0.61 4.61
N LEU A 67 9.63 0.57 5.59
CA LEU A 67 9.45 -0.23 6.80
C LEU A 67 8.24 0.25 7.62
N ALA A 68 8.07 1.57 7.76
CA ALA A 68 6.90 2.14 8.43
C ALA A 68 5.60 1.77 7.70
N ALA A 69 5.59 1.77 6.36
CA ALA A 69 4.43 1.40 5.55
C ALA A 69 4.03 -0.06 5.78
N VAL A 70 5.02 -0.97 5.81
CA VAL A 70 4.79 -2.39 6.11
C VAL A 70 4.19 -2.56 7.50
N ARG A 71 4.80 -1.95 8.54
CA ARG A 71 4.30 -2.03 9.92
C ARG A 71 2.89 -1.48 10.07
N HIS A 72 2.58 -0.38 9.39
CA HIS A 72 1.24 0.21 9.41
C HIS A 72 0.22 -0.72 8.76
N ALA A 73 0.53 -1.30 7.59
CA ALA A 73 -0.33 -2.27 6.94
C ALA A 73 -0.57 -3.52 7.81
N GLU A 74 0.46 -4.06 8.45
CA GLU A 74 0.33 -5.21 9.36
C GLU A 74 -0.56 -4.91 10.58
N LEU A 75 -0.45 -3.71 11.15
CA LEU A 75 -1.32 -3.25 12.23
C LEU A 75 -2.78 -3.16 11.79
N LEU A 76 -3.04 -2.64 10.58
CA LEU A 76 -4.38 -2.55 10.01
C LEU A 76 -4.97 -3.95 9.74
N LEU A 77 -4.16 -4.87 9.22
CA LEU A 77 -4.56 -6.25 8.98
C LEU A 77 -4.90 -6.99 10.29
N GLU A 78 -4.11 -6.80 11.35
CA GLU A 78 -4.43 -7.38 12.67
C GLU A 78 -5.77 -6.89 13.21
N ARG A 79 -6.05 -5.59 13.07
CA ARG A 79 -7.33 -5.00 13.50
C ARG A 79 -8.49 -5.51 12.65
N ALA A 80 -8.30 -5.64 11.35
CA ALA A 80 -9.33 -6.14 10.44
C ALA A 80 -9.66 -7.62 10.72
N GLU A 81 -8.65 -8.46 10.94
CA GLU A 81 -8.82 -9.86 11.33
C GLU A 81 -9.60 -9.97 12.65
N GLY A 82 -9.19 -9.22 13.68
CA GLY A 82 -9.90 -9.21 14.98
C GLY A 82 -11.34 -8.71 14.90
N ALA A 83 -11.67 -7.92 13.88
CA ALA A 83 -13.02 -7.43 13.60
C ALA A 83 -13.77 -8.26 12.52
N ASN A 84 -13.16 -9.34 12.01
CA ASN A 84 -13.68 -10.16 10.92
C ASN A 84 -14.07 -9.33 9.68
N ARG A 85 -13.19 -8.42 9.24
CA ARG A 85 -13.38 -7.55 8.07
C ARG A 85 -12.36 -7.86 6.96
N PRO A 86 -12.77 -7.82 5.68
CA PRO A 86 -11.87 -8.11 4.57
C PRO A 86 -10.95 -6.91 4.29
N LEU A 87 -9.63 -7.12 4.40
CA LEU A 87 -8.64 -6.09 4.11
C LEU A 87 -7.45 -6.69 3.36
N SER A 88 -6.99 -6.03 2.29
CA SER A 88 -5.80 -6.45 1.54
C SER A 88 -4.94 -5.28 1.10
N PHE A 89 -3.63 -5.52 1.05
CA PHE A 89 -2.63 -4.60 0.50
C PHE A 89 -1.78 -5.31 -0.54
N THR A 90 -1.59 -4.69 -1.70
CA THR A 90 -0.62 -5.10 -2.71
C THR A 90 0.56 -4.15 -2.67
N PHE A 91 1.71 -4.62 -2.18
CA PHE A 91 2.94 -3.84 -2.16
C PHE A 91 3.70 -3.98 -3.47
N ILE A 92 4.05 -2.84 -4.08
CA ILE A 92 4.94 -2.76 -5.24
C ILE A 92 6.22 -2.07 -4.77
N VAL A 93 7.29 -2.85 -4.58
CA VAL A 93 8.54 -2.37 -3.99
C VAL A 93 9.74 -3.05 -4.66
N PRO A 94 10.93 -2.42 -4.63
CA PRO A 94 12.15 -3.07 -5.09
C PRO A 94 12.54 -4.27 -4.21
N SER A 95 13.11 -5.30 -4.82
CA SER A 95 13.61 -6.51 -4.14
C SER A 95 14.96 -6.26 -3.44
N TRP A 96 14.97 -5.41 -2.42
CA TRP A 96 16.18 -5.10 -1.64
C TRP A 96 16.33 -6.04 -0.44
N GLU A 97 16.78 -7.27 -0.70
CA GLU A 97 16.82 -8.39 0.26
C GLU A 97 17.55 -8.09 1.59
N GLN A 98 18.51 -7.18 1.57
CA GLN A 98 19.28 -6.81 2.76
C GLN A 98 18.56 -5.81 3.68
N LEU A 99 17.45 -5.23 3.24
CA LEU A 99 16.75 -4.18 3.98
C LEU A 99 15.58 -4.73 4.80
N ALA A 100 15.34 -4.11 5.94
CA ALA A 100 14.37 -4.58 6.93
C ALA A 100 12.94 -4.69 6.38
N PHE A 101 12.50 -3.74 5.54
CA PHE A 101 11.15 -3.79 4.97
C PHE A 101 10.92 -5.05 4.12
N HIS A 102 11.91 -5.45 3.33
CA HIS A 102 11.81 -6.60 2.44
C HIS A 102 11.72 -7.88 3.26
N ASN A 103 12.58 -8.01 4.28
CA ASN A 103 12.53 -9.13 5.21
C ASN A 103 11.20 -9.20 5.96
N HIS A 104 10.65 -8.07 6.42
CA HIS A 104 9.33 -8.03 7.06
C HIS A 104 8.21 -8.50 6.12
N LEU A 105 8.17 -8.03 4.87
CA LEU A 105 7.15 -8.44 3.90
C LEU A 105 7.19 -9.95 3.63
N LEU A 106 8.38 -10.52 3.40
CA LEU A 106 8.54 -11.93 3.06
C LEU A 106 8.18 -12.88 4.20
N HIS A 107 8.38 -12.45 5.44
CA HIS A 107 8.13 -13.27 6.63
C HIS A 107 6.83 -12.91 7.35
N SER A 108 6.04 -11.98 6.80
CA SER A 108 4.76 -11.59 7.38
C SER A 108 3.77 -12.75 7.36
N LYS A 109 3.05 -12.97 8.47
CA LYS A 109 1.96 -13.97 8.54
C LYS A 109 0.80 -13.68 7.58
N TRP A 110 0.75 -12.46 7.05
CA TRP A 110 -0.29 -11.98 6.14
C TRP A 110 0.03 -12.26 4.67
N ILE A 111 1.22 -12.74 4.32
CA ILE A 111 1.55 -13.06 2.94
C ILE A 111 0.63 -14.19 2.43
N ARG A 112 0.02 -14.00 1.25
CA ARG A 112 -0.93 -14.95 0.65
C ARG A 112 -0.46 -15.55 -0.68
N SER A 113 0.57 -14.98 -1.29
CA SER A 113 1.15 -15.47 -2.53
C SER A 113 2.65 -15.28 -2.53
N LYS A 114 3.35 -16.07 -3.36
CA LYS A 114 4.76 -15.82 -3.64
C LYS A 114 4.91 -14.42 -4.25
N PRO A 115 5.89 -13.61 -3.81
CA PRO A 115 6.17 -12.33 -4.45
C PRO A 115 6.47 -12.54 -5.92
N LEU A 116 5.92 -11.67 -6.77
CA LEU A 116 6.23 -11.64 -8.18
C LEU A 116 7.40 -10.67 -8.40
N SER A 117 8.56 -11.21 -8.79
CA SER A 117 9.70 -10.39 -9.20
C SER A 117 9.60 -10.10 -10.69
N ILE A 118 9.61 -8.82 -11.05
CA ILE A 118 9.62 -8.36 -12.44
C ILE A 118 10.92 -7.59 -12.63
N ALA A 119 11.67 -7.91 -13.68
CA ALA A 119 12.87 -7.14 -14.02
C ALA A 119 12.45 -5.73 -14.48
N ALA A 120 13.16 -4.70 -14.02
CA ALA A 120 13.06 -3.39 -14.63
C ALA A 120 13.77 -3.46 -15.99
N GLU A 121 13.06 -3.11 -17.07
CA GLU A 121 13.64 -2.91 -18.40
C GLU A 121 14.46 -1.62 -18.48
#